data_AF-A0A2G5CRG9-F1
#
_entry.id   AF-A0A2G5CRG9-F1
#
_cell.length_a   1.000
_cell.length_b   1.000
_cell.length_c   1.000
_cell.angle_alpha   90.00
_cell.angle_beta   90.00
_cell.angle_gamma   90.00
#
_symmetry.space_group_name_H-M   'P 1'
#
loop_
_entity.id
_entity.type
_entity.pdbx_description
1 polymer ?
#
loop_
_entity_poly.entity_id
_entity_poly.type
_entity_poly.pdbx_seq_one_letter_code
_entity_poly.pdbx_strand_id
1 'polypeptide(L)'
;MVGWSGIMELQNTGMLSRQQLINLFNRFSFLTSQPDVKKRISDAVKDKQEAVAVTTAIQEEILLEMGIDPRFGIACLGKVNMVYENDRDLMIKFYGFVAKEEMVCDEAGLEPDELAEKMLIHNMLQEQQLEMLTHMRKFHPDDQSAILEEVRTPFVITVLH
;
A
#
# COMPACT_ATOMS: atom_id res chain seq x y z
N MET A 1 -19.91 11.95 28.05
CA MET A 1 -19.39 10.57 27.95
C MET A 1 -20.07 9.90 26.76
N VAL A 2 -19.52 10.07 25.57
CA VAL A 2 -19.92 9.31 24.38
C VAL A 2 -19.21 7.96 24.49
N GLY A 3 -20.00 6.91 24.67
CA GLY A 3 -19.56 5.62 25.16
C GLY A 3 -18.74 4.83 24.14
N TRP A 4 -17.77 4.10 24.67
CA TRP A 4 -16.89 3.16 23.96
C TRP A 4 -17.67 2.00 23.29
N SER A 5 -18.99 1.89 23.52
CA SER A 5 -19.87 0.90 22.89
C SER A 5 -19.96 1.01 21.37
N GLY A 6 -19.83 2.20 20.78
CA GLY A 6 -19.91 2.36 19.32
C GLY A 6 -18.67 1.88 18.55
N ILE A 7 -17.51 1.82 19.21
CA ILE A 7 -16.23 1.40 18.59
C ILE A 7 -16.20 -0.13 18.39
N MET A 8 -16.88 -0.88 19.27
CA MET A 8 -16.88 -2.35 19.24
C MET A 8 -17.76 -2.95 18.11
N GLU A 9 -18.75 -2.23 17.58
CA GLU A 9 -19.61 -2.77 16.52
C GLU A 9 -18.92 -2.87 15.14
N LEU A 10 -17.86 -2.11 14.90
CA LEU A 10 -17.14 -2.10 13.62
C LEU A 10 -16.14 -3.25 13.43
N GLN A 11 -15.95 -4.11 14.45
CA GLN A 11 -14.88 -5.13 14.47
C GLN A 11 -15.40 -6.59 14.55
N ASN A 12 -16.71 -6.80 14.43
CA ASN A 12 -17.33 -8.12 14.64
C ASN A 12 -17.05 -9.16 13.53
N THR A 13 -16.40 -8.77 12.43
CA THR A 13 -16.10 -9.64 11.28
C THR A 13 -14.66 -10.17 11.24
N GLY A 14 -13.81 -9.76 12.19
CA GLY A 14 -12.39 -10.17 12.23
C GLY A 14 -11.50 -9.52 11.15
N MET A 15 -12.08 -8.66 10.31
CA MET A 15 -11.40 -7.94 9.22
C MET A 15 -12.09 -6.60 8.96
N LEU A 16 -11.33 -5.59 8.52
CA LEU A 16 -11.86 -4.34 7.97
C LEU A 16 -12.70 -4.61 6.73
N SER A 17 -13.85 -3.94 6.62
CA SER A 17 -14.66 -3.99 5.41
C SER A 17 -13.94 -3.36 4.21
N ARG A 18 -14.35 -3.76 3.00
CA ARG A 18 -13.90 -3.17 1.74
C ARG A 18 -13.94 -1.63 1.74
N GLN A 19 -15.02 -1.04 2.24
CA GLN A 19 -15.18 0.41 2.25
C GLN A 19 -14.22 1.09 3.24
N GLN A 20 -13.95 0.46 4.39
CA GLN A 20 -12.97 0.96 5.35
C GLN A 20 -11.55 0.90 4.77
N LEU A 21 -11.17 -0.19 4.10
CA LEU A 21 -9.88 -0.31 3.43
C LEU A 21 -9.71 0.78 2.35
N ILE A 22 -10.71 0.96 1.48
CA ILE A 22 -10.66 2.00 0.44
C ILE A 22 -10.55 3.40 1.05
N ASN A 23 -11.27 3.68 2.15
CA ASN A 23 -11.18 4.97 2.82
C ASN A 23 -9.77 5.22 3.39
N LEU A 24 -9.19 4.22 4.06
CA LEU A 24 -7.83 4.28 4.57
C LEU A 24 -6.81 4.57 3.45
N PHE A 25 -6.88 3.84 2.34
CA PHE A 25 -5.96 4.01 1.20
C PHE A 25 -6.04 5.42 0.61
N ASN A 26 -7.26 5.90 0.37
CA ASN A 26 -7.48 7.23 -0.20
C ASN A 26 -7.01 8.34 0.75
N ARG A 27 -7.34 8.22 2.04
CA ARG A 27 -6.96 9.20 3.07
C ARG A 27 -5.45 9.26 3.24
N PHE A 28 -4.78 8.11 3.28
CA PHE A 28 -3.33 8.03 3.35
C PHE A 28 -2.66 8.67 2.13
N SER A 29 -3.12 8.34 0.92
CA SER A 29 -2.60 8.92 -0.32
C SER A 29 -2.78 10.45 -0.37
N PHE A 30 -3.93 10.94 0.09
CA PHE A 30 -4.19 12.37 0.20
C PHE A 30 -3.25 13.04 1.21
N LEU A 31 -3.19 12.54 2.44
CA LEU A 31 -2.38 13.13 3.51
C LEU A 31 -0.90 13.15 3.14
N THR A 32 -0.34 12.02 2.66
CA THR A 32 1.07 11.91 2.27
C THR A 32 1.45 12.73 1.03
N SER A 33 0.47 13.28 0.31
CA SER A 33 0.71 14.22 -0.78
C SER A 33 0.73 15.69 -0.31
N GLN A 34 0.34 15.97 0.93
CA GLN A 34 0.36 17.33 1.48
C GLN A 34 1.78 17.75 1.93
N PRO A 35 2.21 19.00 1.68
CA PRO A 35 3.56 19.45 1.98
C PRO A 35 3.95 19.37 3.46
N ASP A 36 3.00 19.63 4.36
CA ASP A 36 3.16 19.57 5.82
C ASP A 36 3.42 18.14 6.29
N VAL A 37 2.70 17.17 5.75
CA VAL A 37 2.91 15.75 6.07
C VAL A 37 4.23 15.26 5.49
N LYS A 38 4.56 15.61 4.24
CA LYS A 38 5.88 15.29 3.66
C LYS A 38 7.02 15.85 4.50
N LYS A 39 6.88 17.09 4.97
CA LYS A 39 7.86 17.73 5.87
C LYS A 39 7.95 16.99 7.20
N ARG A 40 6.81 16.63 7.81
CA ARG A 40 6.78 15.82 9.05
C ARG A 40 7.56 14.52 8.91
N ILE A 41 7.40 13.81 7.78
CA ILE A 41 8.11 12.55 7.53
C ILE A 41 9.62 12.81 7.34
N SER A 42 10.00 13.79 6.52
CA SER A 42 11.41 14.15 6.30
C SER A 42 12.11 14.62 7.57
N ASP A 43 11.45 15.44 8.40
CA ASP A 43 12.02 15.93 9.66
C ASP A 43 12.21 14.78 10.65
N ALA A 44 11.26 13.85 10.75
CA ALA A 44 11.40 12.66 11.59
C ALA A 44 12.55 11.74 11.13
N VAL A 45 12.76 11.58 9.83
CA VAL A 45 13.91 10.82 9.29
C VAL A 45 15.24 11.51 9.61
N LYS A 46 15.32 12.85 9.50
CA LYS A 46 16.50 13.62 9.94
C LYS A 46 16.78 13.43 11.43
N ASP A 47 15.73 13.28 12.23
CA ASP A 47 15.79 12.95 13.66
C ASP A 47 16.06 11.45 13.93
N LYS A 48 16.48 10.69 12.89
CA LYS A 48 16.84 9.26 12.92
C LYS A 48 15.70 8.31 13.23
N GLN A 49 14.45 8.72 12.99
CA GLN A 49 13.33 7.80 12.99
C GLN A 49 13.22 7.09 11.64
N GLU A 50 12.70 5.87 11.64
CA GLU A 50 12.44 5.17 10.39
C GLU A 50 11.21 5.78 9.70
N ALA A 51 11.31 6.04 8.39
CA ALA A 51 10.19 6.61 7.64
C ALA A 51 8.91 5.74 7.77
N VAL A 52 9.08 4.41 7.80
CA VAL A 52 7.99 3.44 7.97
C VAL A 52 7.27 3.60 9.32
N ALA A 53 7.98 3.98 10.39
CA ALA A 53 7.36 4.22 11.68
C ALA A 53 6.45 5.46 11.63
N VAL A 54 6.85 6.48 10.88
CA VAL A 54 6.08 7.72 10.70
C VAL A 54 4.86 7.48 9.80
N THR A 55 5.03 6.74 8.70
CA THR A 55 3.89 6.36 7.83
C THR A 55 2.91 5.45 8.56
N THR A 56 3.39 4.53 9.39
CA THR A 56 2.55 3.71 10.27
C THR A 56 1.76 4.60 11.22
N ALA A 57 2.38 5.58 11.89
CA ALA A 57 1.65 6.51 12.76
C ALA A 57 0.55 7.29 12.02
N ILE A 58 0.78 7.68 10.76
CA ILE A 58 -0.26 8.30 9.92
C ILE A 58 -1.40 7.32 9.64
N GLN A 59 -1.11 6.04 9.36
CA GLN A 59 -2.14 5.01 9.21
C GLN A 59 -2.96 4.83 10.50
N GLU A 60 -2.30 4.85 11.66
CA GLU A 60 -2.95 4.76 12.97
C GLU A 60 -3.86 5.97 13.24
N GLU A 61 -3.42 7.19 12.91
CA GLU A 61 -4.22 8.42 13.01
C GLU A 61 -5.50 8.32 12.16
N ILE A 62 -5.39 7.85 10.91
CA ILE A 62 -6.55 7.65 10.03
C ILE A 62 -7.51 6.60 10.60
N LEU A 63 -6.97 5.48 11.11
CA LEU A 63 -7.79 4.42 11.72
C LEU A 63 -8.56 4.96 12.93
N LEU A 64 -7.93 5.78 13.77
CA LEU A 64 -8.60 6.46 14.89
C LEU A 64 -9.69 7.42 14.41
N GLU A 65 -9.42 8.23 13.37
CA GLU A 65 -10.44 9.11 12.75
C GLU A 65 -11.66 8.32 12.27
N MET A 66 -11.44 7.08 11.81
CA MET A 66 -12.49 6.17 11.36
C MET A 66 -13.20 5.42 12.49
N GLY A 67 -12.81 5.62 13.75
CA GLY A 67 -13.35 4.92 14.91
C GLY A 67 -12.88 3.48 15.02
N ILE A 68 -11.70 3.15 14.49
CA ILE A 68 -11.13 1.82 14.42
C ILE A 68 -9.89 1.75 15.32
N ASP A 69 -9.79 0.69 16.12
CA ASP A 69 -8.56 0.42 16.88
C ASP A 69 -7.35 0.26 15.92
N PRO A 70 -6.27 1.05 16.10
CA PRO A 70 -5.14 1.02 15.19
C PRO A 70 -4.45 -0.34 15.13
N ARG A 71 -4.29 -1.03 16.27
CA ARG A 71 -3.64 -2.34 16.29
C ARG A 71 -4.43 -3.36 15.49
N PHE A 72 -5.75 -3.35 15.63
CA PHE A 72 -6.65 -4.15 14.81
C PHE A 72 -6.53 -3.79 13.32
N GLY A 73 -6.58 -2.50 12.98
CA GLY A 73 -6.53 -2.04 11.58
C GLY A 73 -5.22 -2.38 10.88
N ILE A 74 -4.08 -2.15 11.53
CA ILE A 74 -2.76 -2.53 11.00
C ILE A 74 -2.65 -4.05 10.85
N ALA A 75 -3.12 -4.83 11.83
CA ALA A 75 -3.15 -6.29 11.72
C ALA A 75 -4.06 -6.78 10.57
N CYS A 76 -5.09 -6.01 10.19
CA CYS A 76 -5.91 -6.31 9.02
C CYS A 76 -5.14 -6.08 7.70
N LEU A 77 -4.30 -5.04 7.60
CA LEU A 77 -3.52 -4.77 6.39
C LEU A 77 -2.65 -5.98 5.98
N GLY A 78 -2.02 -6.64 6.95
CA GLY A 78 -1.24 -7.87 6.71
C GLY A 78 -2.07 -9.08 6.25
N LYS A 79 -3.40 -9.01 6.30
CA LYS A 79 -4.33 -10.10 5.93
C LYS A 79 -5.14 -9.79 4.66
N VAL A 80 -5.02 -8.59 4.09
CA VAL A 80 -5.82 -8.17 2.91
C VAL A 80 -5.66 -9.16 1.76
N ASN A 81 -4.41 -9.55 1.46
CA ASN A 81 -4.11 -10.55 0.42
C ASN A 81 -4.84 -11.89 0.64
N MET A 82 -5.00 -12.33 1.88
CA MET A 82 -5.63 -13.63 2.17
C MET A 82 -7.16 -13.55 2.14
N VAL A 83 -7.74 -12.44 2.60
CA VAL A 83 -9.20 -12.31 2.75
C VAL A 83 -9.86 -11.81 1.47
N TYR A 84 -9.15 -11.01 0.67
CA TYR A 84 -9.71 -10.30 -0.49
C TYR A 84 -9.03 -10.66 -1.82
N GLU A 85 -8.29 -11.77 -1.91
CA GLU A 85 -7.58 -12.20 -3.14
C GLU A 85 -8.46 -12.18 -4.41
N ASN A 86 -9.76 -12.47 -4.25
CA ASN A 86 -10.71 -12.56 -5.35
C ASN A 86 -11.33 -11.20 -5.75
N ASP A 87 -11.22 -10.16 -4.92
CA ASP A 87 -11.68 -8.80 -5.22
C ASP A 87 -10.57 -8.01 -5.92
N ARG A 88 -10.45 -8.22 -7.24
CA ARG A 88 -9.37 -7.60 -8.05
C ARG A 88 -9.30 -6.09 -7.91
N ASP A 89 -10.44 -5.41 -7.85
CA ASP A 89 -10.48 -3.95 -7.74
C ASP A 89 -9.92 -3.47 -6.40
N LEU A 90 -10.27 -4.17 -5.31
CA LEU A 90 -9.71 -3.88 -4.00
C LEU A 90 -8.20 -4.19 -3.96
N MET A 91 -7.79 -5.31 -4.56
CA MET A 91 -6.37 -5.70 -4.63
C MET A 91 -5.52 -4.67 -5.38
N ILE A 92 -6.01 -4.15 -6.51
CA ILE A 92 -5.33 -3.07 -7.26
C ILE A 92 -5.14 -1.84 -6.36
N LYS A 93 -6.17 -1.44 -5.61
CA LYS A 93 -6.09 -0.31 -4.69
C LYS A 93 -5.14 -0.57 -3.52
N PHE A 94 -5.12 -1.80 -2.99
CA PHE A 94 -4.22 -2.19 -1.91
C PHE A 94 -2.76 -2.14 -2.36
N TYR A 95 -2.42 -2.70 -3.52
CA TYR A 95 -1.06 -2.62 -4.04
C TYR A 95 -0.65 -1.18 -4.41
N GLY A 96 -1.59 -0.37 -4.92
CA GLY A 96 -1.36 1.06 -5.12
C GLY A 96 -1.08 1.81 -3.81
N PHE A 97 -1.74 1.42 -2.71
CA PHE A 97 -1.47 1.96 -1.38
C PHE A 97 -0.08 1.56 -0.86
N VAL A 98 0.31 0.29 -1.00
CA VAL A 98 1.65 -0.19 -0.59
C VAL A 98 2.75 0.52 -1.38
N ALA A 99 2.60 0.61 -2.71
CA ALA A 99 3.56 1.34 -3.55
C ALA A 99 3.65 2.83 -3.18
N LYS A 100 2.53 3.45 -2.81
CA LYS A 100 2.50 4.85 -2.35
C LYS A 100 3.23 5.00 -1.01
N GLU A 101 3.07 4.08 -0.07
CA GLU A 101 3.83 4.09 1.19
C GLU A 101 5.33 3.95 0.93
N GLU A 102 5.74 2.99 0.09
CA GLU A 102 7.15 2.80 -0.27
C GLU A 102 7.75 4.09 -0.85
N MET A 103 7.07 4.70 -1.83
CA MET A 103 7.53 5.95 -2.46
C MET A 103 7.67 7.08 -1.45
N VAL A 104 6.75 7.18 -0.48
CA VAL A 104 6.80 8.21 0.58
C VAL A 104 7.97 7.96 1.53
N CYS A 105 8.27 6.70 1.86
CA CYS A 105 9.44 6.34 2.65
C CYS A 105 10.75 6.64 1.91
N ASP A 106 10.84 6.30 0.62
CA ASP A 106 12.00 6.58 -0.22
C ASP A 106 12.25 8.09 -0.36
N GLU A 107 11.20 8.88 -0.67
CA GLU A 107 11.30 10.34 -0.80
C GLU A 107 11.85 11.01 0.47
N ALA A 108 11.60 10.43 1.63
CA ALA A 108 12.05 10.98 2.91
C ALA A 108 13.42 10.46 3.36
N GLY A 109 13.81 9.25 2.92
CA GLY A 109 14.99 8.52 3.40
C GLY A 109 16.17 8.48 2.44
N LEU A 110 15.95 8.70 1.15
CA LEU A 110 17.00 8.65 0.13
C LEU A 110 17.48 10.04 -0.24
N GLU A 111 18.77 10.12 -0.57
CA GLU A 111 19.31 11.32 -1.21
C GLU A 111 18.74 11.45 -2.64
N PRO A 112 18.67 12.67 -3.22
CA PRO A 112 18.04 12.89 -4.52
C PRO A 112 18.59 12.01 -5.66
N ASP A 113 19.89 11.72 -5.63
CA ASP A 113 20.55 10.88 -6.64
C ASP A 113 20.15 9.40 -6.51
N GLU A 114 20.05 8.88 -5.27
CA GLU A 114 19.63 7.50 -4.98
C GLU A 114 18.14 7.31 -5.33
N LEU A 115 17.32 8.32 -5.04
CA LEU A 115 15.90 8.33 -5.42
C LEU A 115 15.74 8.34 -6.95
N ALA A 116 16.54 9.15 -7.66
CA ALA A 116 16.50 9.21 -9.12
C ALA A 116 16.92 7.89 -9.78
N GLU A 117 17.94 7.22 -9.24
CA GLU A 117 18.36 5.90 -9.70
C GLU A 117 17.25 4.85 -9.47
N LYS A 118 16.67 4.82 -8.26
CA LYS A 118 15.56 3.89 -7.93
C LYS A 118 14.35 4.14 -8.85
N MET A 119 13.98 5.39 -9.10
CA MET A 119 12.90 5.75 -10.02
C MET A 119 13.19 5.33 -11.46
N LEU A 120 14.44 5.48 -11.92
CA LEU A 120 14.84 5.05 -13.27
C LEU A 120 14.73 3.54 -13.43
N ILE A 121 15.23 2.77 -12.46
CA ILE A 121 15.11 1.30 -12.45
C ILE A 121 13.63 0.88 -12.42
N HIS A 122 12.82 1.55 -11.59
CA HIS A 122 11.39 1.27 -11.50
C HIS A 122 10.68 1.53 -12.84
N ASN A 123 10.97 2.66 -13.50
CA ASN A 123 10.41 2.99 -14.79
C ASN A 123 10.82 1.99 -15.87
N MET A 124 12.09 1.58 -15.92
CA MET A 124 12.56 0.55 -16.85
C MET A 124 11.85 -0.79 -16.64
N LEU A 125 11.65 -1.20 -15.39
CA LEU A 125 10.93 -2.43 -15.07
C LEU A 125 9.46 -2.34 -15.49
N GLN A 126 8.80 -1.20 -15.25
CA GLN A 126 7.43 -0.95 -15.71
C GLN A 126 7.31 -0.98 -17.23
N GLU A 127 8.26 -0.38 -17.96
CA GLU A 127 8.30 -0.43 -19.42
C GLU A 127 8.46 -1.86 -19.94
N GLN A 128 9.35 -2.65 -19.35
CA GLN A 128 9.51 -4.07 -19.69
C GLN A 128 8.24 -4.88 -19.42
N GLN A 129 7.57 -4.66 -18.28
CA GLN A 129 6.31 -5.32 -17.97
C GLN A 129 5.21 -4.93 -18.97
N LEU A 130 5.14 -3.66 -19.39
CA LEU A 130 4.19 -3.19 -20.39
C LEU A 130 4.46 -3.77 -21.78
N GLU A 131 5.73 -3.86 -22.19
CA GLU A 131 6.13 -4.53 -23.43
C GLU A 131 5.74 -6.01 -23.42
N MET A 132 6.00 -6.71 -22.31
CA MET A 132 5.61 -8.11 -22.13
C MET A 132 4.09 -8.27 -22.27
N LEU A 133 3.28 -7.43 -21.62
CA LEU A 133 1.82 -7.46 -21.74
C LEU A 133 1.34 -7.14 -23.17
N THR A 134 2.02 -6.21 -23.84
CA THR A 134 1.73 -5.85 -25.24
C THR A 134 2.06 -7.00 -26.20
N HIS A 135 3.14 -7.72 -25.94
CA HIS A 135 3.51 -8.93 -26.66
C HIS A 135 2.53 -10.07 -26.38
N MET A 136 2.16 -10.26 -25.11
CA MET A 136 1.24 -11.31 -24.65
C MET A 136 -0.14 -11.22 -25.33
N ARG A 137 -0.64 -10.01 -25.58
CA ARG A 137 -1.91 -9.78 -26.31
C ARG A 137 -1.94 -10.39 -27.71
N LYS A 138 -0.79 -10.72 -28.29
CA LYS A 138 -0.66 -11.31 -29.64
C LYS A 138 -0.90 -12.84 -29.66
N PHE A 139 -0.92 -13.50 -28.50
CA PHE A 139 -1.11 -14.96 -28.40
C PHE A 139 -2.59 -15.35 -28.28
N HIS A 140 -2.88 -16.64 -28.44
CA HIS A 140 -4.23 -17.17 -28.23
C HIS A 140 -4.66 -17.01 -26.76
N PRO A 141 -5.95 -16.80 -26.45
CA PRO A 141 -6.42 -16.59 -25.07
C PRO A 141 -6.01 -17.69 -24.06
N ASP A 142 -5.88 -18.94 -24.51
CA ASP A 142 -5.42 -20.05 -23.67
C ASP A 142 -3.93 -19.90 -23.30
N ASP A 143 -3.09 -19.47 -24.25
CA ASP A 143 -1.67 -19.20 -24.02
C ASP A 143 -1.48 -17.94 -23.16
N GLN A 144 -2.33 -16.92 -23.36
CA GLN A 144 -2.35 -15.73 -22.48
C GLN A 144 -2.66 -16.10 -21.04
N SER A 145 -3.60 -17.04 -20.84
CA SER A 145 -3.99 -17.51 -19.52
C SER A 145 -2.87 -18.30 -18.85
N ALA A 146 -2.18 -19.18 -19.59
CA ALA A 146 -1.03 -19.93 -19.11
C ALA A 146 0.15 -19.01 -18.69
N ILE A 147 0.46 -18.00 -19.50
CA ILE A 147 1.51 -17.01 -19.18
C ILE A 147 1.14 -16.20 -17.93
N LEU A 148 -0.13 -15.79 -17.80
CA LEU A 148 -0.61 -15.06 -16.62
C LEU A 148 -0.60 -15.91 -15.34
N GLU A 149 -0.82 -17.22 -15.45
CA GLU A 149 -0.70 -18.12 -14.29
C GLU A 149 0.75 -18.31 -13.85
N GLU A 150 1.71 -18.41 -14.77
CA GLU A 150 3.14 -18.44 -14.40
C GLU A 150 3.58 -17.15 -13.69
N VAL A 151 3.15 -15.98 -14.20
CA VAL A 151 3.45 -14.65 -13.61
C VAL A 151 2.75 -14.42 -12.26
N ARG A 152 1.66 -15.14 -11.96
CA ARG A 152 0.92 -15.03 -10.69
C ARG A 152 1.67 -15.67 -9.51
N THR A 153 2.67 -16.51 -9.78
CA THR A 153 3.57 -17.08 -8.75
C THR A 153 4.50 -15.96 -8.24
N PRO A 154 4.59 -15.73 -6.92
CA PRO A 154 4.63 -14.39 -6.36
C PRO A 154 5.86 -13.56 -6.75
N PHE A 155 5.61 -12.47 -7.47
CA PHE A 155 6.40 -11.23 -7.42
C PHE A 155 6.31 -10.53 -6.02
N VAL A 156 5.92 -11.27 -4.97
CA VAL A 156 5.51 -10.79 -3.64
C VAL A 156 6.51 -11.16 -2.53
N ILE A 157 7.65 -11.79 -2.83
CA ILE A 157 8.68 -12.08 -1.80
C ILE A 157 9.89 -11.16 -1.98
N THR A 158 9.77 -9.87 -1.65
CA THR A 158 10.92 -9.08 -1.14
C THR A 158 10.56 -7.75 -0.43
N VAL A 159 9.42 -7.63 0.28
CA VAL A 159 9.19 -6.41 1.12
C VAL A 159 8.75 -6.73 2.55
N LEU A 160 8.86 -7.99 2.98
CA LEU A 160 8.74 -8.32 4.40
C LEU A 160 9.83 -9.32 4.77
N HIS A 161 11.01 -8.80 5.11
CA HIS A 161 11.92 -9.45 6.03
C HIS A 161 12.86 -8.46 6.71
#